data_AF-A0A2H0MSU0-F1
#
_entry.id   AF-A0A2H0MSU0-F1
#
_cell.length_a   1.000
_cell.length_b   1.000
_cell.length_c   1.000
_cell.angle_alpha   90.00
_cell.angle_beta   90.00
_cell.angle_gamma   90.00
#
_symmetry.space_group_name_H-M   'P 1'
#
loop_
_entity.id
_entity.type
_entity.pdbx_description
1 polymer ?
#
loop_
_entity_poly.entity_id
_entity_poly.type
_entity_poly.pdbx_seq_one_letter_code
_entity_poly.pdbx_strand_id
1 'polypeptide(L)'
;MKRILLLTVCALAMALCATPAFAADCAAEIAALTATVAGVTDASLAYELNYMLAQATNLCGQGDEAGAMSIVSQVKGLLGN
;
A
#
# COMPACT_ATOMS: atom_id res chain seq x y z
N MET A 1 -13.29 -42.57 30.19
CA MET A 1 -13.85 -41.76 29.10
C MET A 1 -13.53 -40.29 29.41
N LYS A 2 -12.27 -39.84 29.41
CA LYS A 2 -11.47 -39.31 28.30
C LYS A 2 -12.27 -38.69 27.15
N ARG A 3 -12.10 -37.36 27.01
CA ARG A 3 -12.38 -36.44 25.90
C ARG A 3 -13.60 -35.55 26.13
N ILE A 4 -13.46 -34.30 25.70
CA ILE A 4 -14.43 -33.19 25.72
C ILE A 4 -14.31 -32.29 26.96
N LEU A 5 -13.28 -31.44 27.00
CA LEU A 5 -13.35 -30.09 27.63
C LEU A 5 -12.05 -29.28 27.42
N LEU A 6 -11.48 -29.29 26.21
CA LEU A 6 -10.31 -28.46 25.86
C LEU A 6 -10.43 -27.98 24.40
N LEU A 7 -11.57 -27.37 24.02
CA LEU A 7 -11.85 -26.97 22.63
C LEU A 7 -12.32 -25.51 22.47
N THR A 8 -12.09 -24.64 23.45
CA THR A 8 -12.58 -23.24 23.38
C THR A 8 -11.54 -22.19 23.81
N VAL A 9 -10.25 -22.44 23.61
CA VAL A 9 -9.20 -21.41 23.84
C VAL A 9 -8.35 -21.13 22.60
N CYS A 10 -8.53 -21.89 21.51
CA CYS A 10 -7.76 -21.70 20.27
C CYS A 10 -8.52 -20.96 19.15
N ALA A 11 -9.59 -20.22 19.49
CA ALA A 11 -10.39 -19.47 18.52
C ALA A 11 -10.00 -17.97 18.45
N LEU A 12 -9.16 -17.47 19.37
CA LEU A 12 -8.81 -16.04 19.45
C LEU A 12 -7.39 -15.71 18.96
N ALA A 13 -6.72 -16.65 18.29
CA ALA A 13 -5.38 -16.46 17.73
C ALA A 13 -5.32 -16.58 16.20
N MET A 14 -6.46 -16.75 15.52
CA MET A 14 -6.53 -16.85 14.04
C MET A 14 -6.95 -15.53 13.37
N ALA A 15 -6.90 -14.40 14.09
CA ALA A 15 -7.27 -13.09 13.56
C ALA A 15 -6.09 -12.10 13.41
N LEU A 16 -4.84 -12.55 13.55
CA LEU A 16 -3.64 -11.70 13.38
C LEU A 16 -2.74 -12.11 12.20
N CYS A 17 -3.20 -13.00 11.32
CA CYS A 17 -2.41 -13.47 10.16
C CYS A 17 -3.07 -13.14 8.80
N ALA A 18 -3.68 -11.97 8.69
CA ALA A 18 -3.98 -11.33 7.42
C ALA A 18 -3.81 -9.84 7.71
N THR A 19 -2.72 -9.18 7.34
CA THR A 19 -2.55 -8.64 5.99
C THR A 19 -1.08 -8.26 5.70
N PRO A 20 -0.16 -9.21 5.43
CA PRO A 20 1.10 -8.85 4.76
C PRO A 20 0.95 -8.69 3.24
N ALA A 21 -0.19 -9.12 2.67
CA ALA A 21 -0.45 -9.03 1.23
C ALA A 21 -0.71 -7.58 0.77
N PHE A 22 -1.50 -6.80 1.51
CA PHE A 22 -1.89 -5.46 1.09
C PHE A 22 -0.73 -4.43 1.18
N ALA A 23 0.12 -4.52 2.20
CA ALA A 23 1.32 -3.68 2.30
C ALA A 23 2.32 -3.93 1.15
N ALA A 24 2.46 -5.20 0.74
CA ALA A 24 3.33 -5.58 -0.37
C ALA A 24 2.80 -5.03 -1.71
N ASP A 25 1.48 -5.05 -1.93
CA ASP A 25 0.84 -4.46 -3.11
C ASP A 25 1.01 -2.93 -3.16
N CYS A 26 0.83 -2.25 -2.03
CA CYS A 26 0.99 -0.79 -1.95
C CYS A 26 2.41 -0.33 -2.34
N ALA A 27 3.46 -0.94 -1.79
CA ALA A 27 4.84 -0.57 -2.12
C ALA A 27 5.22 -0.91 -3.57
N ALA A 28 4.75 -2.06 -4.09
CA ALA A 28 4.99 -2.47 -5.46
C ALA A 28 4.35 -1.49 -6.47
N GLU A 29 3.13 -1.04 -6.17
CA GLU A 29 2.37 -0.15 -7.04
C GLU A 29 2.94 1.28 -7.07
N ILE A 30 3.44 1.76 -5.93
CA ILE A 30 4.18 3.02 -5.84
C ILE A 30 5.48 2.92 -6.65
N ALA A 31 6.25 1.83 -6.51
CA ALA A 31 7.50 1.64 -7.26
C ALA A 31 7.29 1.61 -8.78
N ALA A 32 6.20 0.97 -9.24
CA ALA A 32 5.81 0.98 -10.64
C ALA A 32 5.51 2.39 -11.15
N LEU A 33 4.80 3.21 -10.35
CA LEU A 33 4.53 4.60 -10.72
C LEU A 33 5.78 5.48 -10.70
N THR A 34 6.71 5.28 -9.77
CA THR A 34 7.98 6.02 -9.74
C THR A 34 8.77 5.80 -11.04
N ALA A 35 8.78 4.58 -11.57
CA ALA A 35 9.39 4.29 -12.86
C ALA A 35 8.70 5.03 -14.01
N THR A 36 7.37 5.14 -14.00
CA THR A 36 6.60 5.91 -15.00
C THR A 36 6.88 7.41 -14.91
N VAL A 37 6.93 7.97 -13.69
CA VAL A 37 7.23 9.39 -13.46
C VAL A 37 8.63 9.77 -13.95
N ALA A 38 9.60 8.87 -13.88
CA ALA A 38 10.93 9.09 -14.44
C ALA A 38 10.95 9.31 -15.96
N GLY A 39 9.91 8.86 -16.67
CA GLY A 39 9.73 9.09 -18.11
C GLY A 39 9.00 10.40 -18.46
N VAL A 40 8.50 11.14 -17.46
CA VAL A 40 7.79 12.42 -17.68
C VAL A 40 8.80 13.51 -18.04
N THR A 41 8.60 14.16 -19.19
CA THR A 41 9.53 15.19 -19.72
C THR A 41 9.25 16.59 -19.17
N ASP A 42 8.03 16.84 -18.69
CA ASP A 42 7.70 18.07 -17.98
C ASP A 42 8.30 18.04 -16.57
N ALA A 43 9.30 18.89 -16.33
CA ALA A 43 10.03 18.91 -15.07
C ALA A 43 9.17 19.35 -13.87
N SER A 44 8.18 20.21 -14.08
CA SER A 44 7.32 20.72 -13.00
C SER A 44 6.34 19.62 -12.59
N LEU A 45 5.73 18.96 -13.57
CA LEU A 45 4.85 17.82 -13.33
C LEU A 45 5.63 16.65 -12.71
N ALA A 46 6.81 16.32 -13.23
CA ALA A 46 7.64 15.26 -12.67
C ALA A 46 8.01 15.54 -11.21
N TYR A 47 8.32 16.79 -10.85
CA TYR A 47 8.59 17.18 -9.45
C TYR A 47 7.37 16.97 -8.55
N GLU A 48 6.19 17.41 -8.98
CA GLU A 48 4.94 17.25 -8.23
C GLU A 48 4.57 15.77 -8.05
N LEU A 49 4.66 14.97 -9.11
CA LEU A 49 4.37 13.54 -9.05
C LEU A 49 5.36 12.79 -8.15
N ASN A 50 6.65 13.14 -8.18
CA ASN A 50 7.63 12.56 -7.26
C ASN A 50 7.33 12.92 -5.79
N TYR A 51 6.90 14.16 -5.53
CA TYR A 51 6.52 14.59 -4.19
C TYR A 51 5.29 13.82 -3.68
N MET A 52 4.28 13.61 -4.53
CA MET A 52 3.10 12.80 -4.21
C MET A 52 3.47 11.33 -3.95
N LEU A 53 4.29 10.72 -4.80
CA LEU A 53 4.73 9.33 -4.61
C LEU A 53 5.58 9.15 -3.35
N ALA A 54 6.41 10.14 -2.98
CA ALA A 54 7.14 10.13 -1.72
C ALA A 54 6.21 10.17 -0.50
N GLN A 55 5.14 10.98 -0.55
CA GLN A 55 4.11 10.98 0.50
C GLN A 55 3.37 9.64 0.57
N ALA A 56 2.97 9.07 -0.57
CA ALA A 56 2.33 7.76 -0.62
C ALA A 56 3.25 6.68 -0.03
N THR A 57 4.55 6.71 -0.34
CA THR A 57 5.55 5.78 0.21
C THR A 57 5.61 5.85 1.74
N ASN A 58 5.59 7.08 2.29
CA ASN A 58 5.65 7.29 3.73
C ASN A 58 4.38 6.78 4.42
N LEU A 59 3.19 7.07 3.89
CA LEU A 59 1.93 6.56 4.41
C LEU A 59 1.88 5.03 4.36
N CYS A 60 2.32 4.45 3.23
CA CYS A 60 2.41 3.00 3.05
C CYS A 60 3.35 2.36 4.11
N GLY A 61 4.52 2.95 4.33
CA GLY A 61 5.49 2.49 5.35
C GLY A 61 4.99 2.64 6.80
N GLN A 62 4.03 3.54 7.04
CA GLN A 62 3.34 3.71 8.33
C GLN A 62 2.13 2.77 8.50
N GLY A 63 1.76 2.00 7.48
CA GLY A 63 0.57 1.14 7.46
C GLY A 63 -0.73 1.86 7.10
N ASP A 64 -0.67 3.13 6.66
CA ASP A 64 -1.80 3.86 6.08
C ASP A 64 -1.87 3.63 4.56
N GLU A 65 -2.22 2.40 4.20
CA GLU A 65 -2.30 1.98 2.80
C GLU A 65 -3.47 2.64 2.06
N ALA A 66 -4.59 2.90 2.71
CA ALA A 66 -5.73 3.57 2.09
C ALA A 66 -5.38 5.02 1.72
N GLY A 67 -4.67 5.74 2.61
CA GLY A 67 -4.13 7.06 2.33
C GLY A 67 -3.11 7.02 1.19
N ALA A 68 -2.18 6.07 1.22
CA ALA A 68 -1.19 5.88 0.16
C ALA A 68 -1.86 5.62 -1.21
N MET A 69 -2.83 4.70 -1.27
CA MET A 69 -3.51 4.31 -2.49
C MET A 69 -4.42 5.41 -3.06
N SER A 70 -4.96 6.29 -2.21
CA SER A 70 -5.64 7.51 -2.66
C SER A 70 -4.71 8.45 -3.43
N ILE A 71 -3.48 8.63 -2.94
CA ILE A 71 -2.46 9.46 -3.61
C ILE A 71 -1.98 8.79 -4.91
N VAL A 72 -1.72 7.48 -4.88
CA VAL A 72 -1.39 6.66 -6.06
C VAL A 72 -2.43 6.83 -7.17
N SER A 73 -3.72 6.80 -6.81
CA SER A 73 -4.83 7.01 -7.76
C SER A 73 -4.80 8.41 -8.38
N GLN A 74 -4.51 9.45 -7.59
CA GLN A 74 -4.37 10.82 -8.09
C GLN A 74 -3.18 10.94 -9.06
N VAL A 75 -2.03 10.35 -8.72
CA VAL A 75 -0.85 10.32 -9.61
C VAL A 75 -1.18 9.63 -10.93
N LYS A 76 -1.89 8.50 -10.90
CA LYS A 76 -2.38 7.83 -12.12
C LYS A 76 -3.30 8.71 -12.95
N GLY A 77 -4.21 9.44 -12.31
CA GLY A 77 -5.09 10.39 -12.98
C GLY A 77 -4.34 11.54 -13.67
N LEU A 78 -3.22 11.99 -13.09
CA LEU A 78 -2.36 13.01 -13.68
C LEU A 78 -1.47 12.49 -14.81
N LEU A 79 -1.16 11.18 -14.83
CA LEU A 79 -0.36 10.53 -15.89
C LEU A 79 -1.20 10.01 -17.07
N GLY A 80 -2.49 9.76 -16.87
CA GLY A 80 -3.43 9.22 -17.87
C GLY A 80 -4.31 10.27 -18.56
N ASN A 81 -4.06 11.55 -18.31
CA ASN A 81 -4.61 12.72 -19.02
C ASN A 81 -3.53 13.27 -19.95
#